data_AF-A0A1I4VLN9-F1
#
_entry.id   AF-A0A1I4VLN9-F1
#
_cell.length_a   1.000
_cell.length_b   1.000
_cell.length_c   1.000
_cell.angle_alpha   90.00
_cell.angle_beta   90.00
_cell.angle_gamma   90.00
#
_symmetry.space_group_name_H-M   'P 1'
#
loop_
_entity.id
_entity.type
_entity.pdbx_description
1 polymer ?
#
loop_
_entity_poly.entity_id
_entity_poly.type
_entity_poly.pdbx_seq_one_letter_code
_entity_poly.pdbx_strand_id
1 'polypeptide(L)'
;MFDLSFAELALIAVVALLVLGPERLPGVARTAGALLRRLRNSWQGVRSEIERELAAEDIKRSIRETAHSVDLRADIESAGEQIRKAASETTDKPSADEPR
;
A
#
# COMPACT_ATOMS: atom_id res chain seq x y z
N MET A 1 4.74 -1.90 -7.17
CA MET A 1 5.19 -3.27 -7.50
C MET A 1 5.46 -4.06 -6.22
N PHE A 2 4.41 -4.62 -5.64
CA PHE A 2 4.47 -5.62 -4.56
C PHE A 2 3.45 -6.69 -4.93
N ASP A 3 3.80 -7.49 -5.91
CA ASP A 3 2.99 -8.63 -6.29
C ASP A 3 3.24 -9.73 -5.26
N LEU A 4 2.45 -9.78 -4.18
CA LEU A 4 2.51 -10.84 -3.18
C LEU A 4 2.12 -12.18 -3.83
N SER A 5 3.07 -12.77 -4.54
CA SER A 5 2.93 -14.07 -5.17
C SER A 5 3.06 -15.16 -4.10
N PHE A 6 2.42 -16.31 -4.35
CA PHE A 6 2.57 -17.47 -3.47
C PHE A 6 4.05 -17.87 -3.29
N ALA A 7 4.86 -17.69 -4.34
CA ALA A 7 6.29 -17.98 -4.32
C ALA A 7 7.07 -17.06 -3.38
N GLU A 8 6.80 -15.75 -3.37
CA GLU A 8 7.46 -14.83 -2.45
C GLU A 8 7.06 -15.07 -0.99
N LEU A 9 5.78 -15.36 -0.73
CA LEU A 9 5.34 -15.74 0.61
C LEU A 9 6.05 -16.99 1.11
N ALA A 10 6.21 -18.01 0.25
CA ALA A 10 6.95 -19.21 0.59
C ALA A 10 8.44 -18.92 0.85
N LEU A 11 9.08 -18.07 0.04
CA LEU A 11 10.47 -17.67 0.24
C LEU A 11 10.67 -16.95 1.58
N ILE A 12 9.81 -15.98 1.89
CA ILE A 12 9.84 -15.25 3.16
C ILE A 12 9.65 -16.22 4.33
N ALA A 13 8.71 -17.18 4.22
CA ALA A 13 8.49 -18.18 5.26
C ALA A 13 9.73 -19.04 5.50
N VAL A 14 10.42 -19.48 4.43
CA VAL A 14 11.66 -20.25 4.54
C VAL A 14 12.76 -19.43 5.21
N VAL A 15 12.95 -18.17 4.81
CA VAL A 15 13.95 -17.28 5.43
C VAL A 15 13.62 -17.04 6.91
N ALA A 16 12.36 -16.81 7.25
CA ALA A 16 11.93 -16.63 8.63
C ALA A 16 12.18 -17.88 9.48
N LEU A 17 11.95 -19.08 8.92
CA LEU A 17 12.26 -20.36 9.58
C LEU A 17 13.75 -20.54 9.80
N LEU A 18 14.61 -20.12 8.87
CA LEU A 18 16.06 -20.19 9.00
C LEU A 18 16.62 -19.21 10.05
N VAL A 19 16.16 -17.96 10.02
CA VAL A 19 16.68 -16.89 10.89
C VAL A 19 16.19 -17.06 12.32
N LEU A 20 14.89 -17.31 12.50
CA LEU A 20 14.25 -17.34 13.82
C LEU A 20 14.16 -18.77 14.37
N GLY A 21 14.10 -19.78 13.50
CA GLY A 21 13.89 -21.17 13.85
C GLY A 21 12.40 -21.56 13.84
N PRO A 22 12.05 -22.78 13.39
CA PRO A 22 10.66 -23.27 13.35
C PRO A 22 10.00 -23.35 14.72
N GLU A 23 10.77 -23.56 15.78
CA GLU A 23 10.23 -23.67 17.13
C GLU A 23 9.92 -22.30 17.76
N ARG A 24 10.62 -21.23 17.35
CA ARG A 24 10.49 -19.89 17.94
C ARG A 24 9.53 -18.99 17.16
N LEU A 25 9.40 -19.21 15.84
CA LEU A 25 8.43 -18.54 14.98
C LEU A 25 6.99 -18.53 15.55
N PRO A 26 6.40 -19.67 15.99
CA PRO A 26 5.05 -19.67 16.54
C PRO A 26 4.95 -18.90 17.87
N GLY A 27 6.02 -18.89 18.68
CA GLY A 27 6.10 -18.09 19.89
C GLY A 27 6.05 -16.59 19.59
N VAL A 28 6.85 -16.12 18.64
CA VAL A 28 6.88 -14.71 18.22
C VAL A 28 5.55 -14.30 17.58
N ALA A 29 4.98 -15.13 16.71
CA ALA A 29 3.67 -14.87 16.11
C ALA A 29 2.56 -14.74 17.16
N ARG A 30 2.57 -15.58 18.21
CA ARG A 30 1.62 -15.48 19.32
C ARG A 30 1.78 -14.19 20.12
N THR A 31 3.01 -13.81 20.44
CA THR A 31 3.27 -12.56 21.20
C THR A 31 2.91 -11.34 20.37
N ALA A 32 3.36 -11.27 19.11
CA ALA A 32 3.02 -10.19 18.19
C ALA A 32 1.50 -10.11 17.99
N GLY A 33 0.83 -11.24 17.79
CA GLY A 33 -0.64 -11.30 17.67
C GLY A 33 -1.36 -10.86 18.94
N ALA A 34 -0.85 -11.21 20.12
CA ALA A 34 -1.40 -10.75 21.40
C ALA A 34 -1.26 -9.23 21.57
N LEU A 35 -0.13 -8.65 21.17
CA LEU A 35 0.08 -7.20 21.16
C LEU A 35 -0.83 -6.50 20.16
N LEU A 36 -0.90 -7.02 18.92
CA LEU A 36 -1.79 -6.48 17.88
C LEU A 36 -3.26 -6.52 18.31
N ARG A 37 -3.67 -7.61 18.98
CA ARG A 37 -5.03 -7.77 19.51
C ARG A 37 -5.35 -6.74 20.59
N ARG A 38 -4.42 -6.50 21.51
CA ARG A 38 -4.56 -5.45 22.53
C ARG A 38 -4.71 -4.09 21.88
N LEU A 39 -3.83 -3.78 20.92
CA LEU A 39 -3.89 -2.52 20.18
C LEU A 39 -5.23 -2.38 19.45
N ARG A 40 -5.66 -3.39 18.70
CA ARG A 40 -6.94 -3.40 17.98
C ARG A 40 -8.13 -3.14 18.91
N ASN A 41 -8.14 -3.76 20.09
CA ASN A 41 -9.20 -3.57 21.06
C ASN A 41 -9.18 -2.14 21.65
N SER A 42 -7.99 -1.57 21.89
CA SER A 42 -7.85 -0.17 22.32
C SER A 42 -8.35 0.80 21.24
N TRP A 43 -8.02 0.57 19.96
CA TRP A 43 -8.52 1.37 18.84
C TRP A 43 -10.05 1.30 18.70
N GLN A 44 -10.65 0.14 18.96
CA GLN A 44 -12.12 -0.02 18.95
C GLN A 44 -12.79 0.72 20.11
N GLY A 45 -12.20 0.65 21.31
CA GLY A 45 -12.70 1.40 22.48
C GLY A 45 -12.65 2.91 22.26
N VAL A 46 -11.50 3.41 21.79
CA VAL A 46 -11.32 4.83 21.45
C VAL A 46 -12.28 5.26 20.34
N ARG A 47 -12.46 4.45 19.29
CA ARG A 47 -13.46 4.73 18.26
C ARG A 47 -14.87 4.84 18.85
N SER A 48 -15.24 3.90 19.73
CA SER A 48 -16.56 3.86 20.38
C SER A 48 -16.81 5.03 21.33
N GLU A 49 -15.77 5.55 21.99
CA GLU A 49 -15.86 6.75 22.85
C GLU A 49 -15.92 8.02 22.01
N ILE A 50 -15.11 8.11 20.94
CA ILE A 50 -15.12 9.24 20.00
C ILE A 50 -16.48 9.33 19.28
N GLU A 51 -17.05 8.22 18.81
CA GLU A 51 -18.39 8.20 18.16
C GLU A 51 -19.51 8.67 19.10
N ARG A 52 -19.27 8.64 20.41
CA ARG A 52 -20.23 9.05 21.45
C ARG A 52 -20.09 10.52 21.86
N GLU A 53 -18.96 11.17 21.57
CA GLU A 53 -18.63 12.50 22.11
C GLU A 53 -18.21 13.54 21.03
N LEU A 54 -17.76 13.10 19.85
CA LEU A 54 -17.40 13.95 18.71
C LEU A 54 -18.08 13.41 17.44
N ALA A 55 -18.93 14.22 16.83
CA ALA A 55 -19.60 13.89 15.57
C ALA A 55 -18.58 13.33 14.56
N ALA A 56 -18.86 12.12 14.03
CA ALA A 56 -18.00 11.35 13.14
C ALA A 56 -17.62 12.05 11.81
N GLU A 57 -17.96 13.31 11.62
CA GLU A 57 -17.76 14.07 10.39
C GLU A 57 -16.31 14.51 10.18
N ASP A 58 -15.58 14.91 11.23
CA ASP A 58 -14.20 15.42 11.08
C ASP A 58 -13.16 14.33 10.82
N ILE A 59 -13.28 13.16 11.46
CA ILE A 59 -12.41 12.00 11.19
C ILE A 59 -12.75 11.37 9.82
N LYS A 60 -14.02 11.33 9.45
CA LYS A 60 -14.43 10.83 8.14
C LYS A 60 -13.90 11.73 7.02
N ARG A 61 -13.83 13.05 7.25
CA ARG A 61 -13.25 14.01 6.31
C ARG A 61 -11.73 13.86 6.19
N SER A 62 -10.99 13.75 7.30
CA SER A 62 -9.53 13.58 7.26
C SER A 62 -9.08 12.23 6.69
N ILE A 63 -9.80 11.15 6.97
CA ILE A 63 -9.54 9.83 6.35
C ILE A 63 -9.85 9.87 4.85
N ARG A 64 -10.95 10.51 4.44
CA ARG A 64 -11.31 10.63 3.01
C ARG A 64 -10.30 11.50 2.25
N GLU A 65 -9.81 12.58 2.86
CA GLU A 65 -8.79 13.44 2.28
C GLU A 65 -7.43 12.72 2.15
N THR A 66 -7.06 11.93 3.17
CA THR A 66 -5.86 11.09 3.12
C THR A 66 -6.00 9.97 2.08
N ALA A 67 -7.15 9.30 1.99
CA ALA A 67 -7.41 8.29 0.96
C ALA A 67 -7.35 8.89 -0.45
N HIS A 68 -7.92 10.08 -0.65
CA HIS A 68 -7.87 10.78 -1.92
C HIS A 68 -6.42 11.17 -2.30
N SER A 69 -5.57 11.51 -1.32
CA SER A 69 -4.15 11.80 -1.56
C SER A 69 -3.32 10.56 -1.95
N VAL A 70 -3.75 9.36 -1.55
CA VAL A 70 -3.15 8.09 -1.96
C VAL A 70 -3.56 7.72 -3.38
N ASP A 71 -4.85 7.90 -3.73
CA ASP A 71 -5.34 7.71 -5.10
C ASP A 71 -4.71 8.73 -6.08
N LEU A 72 -4.51 9.99 -5.65
CA LEU A 72 -3.81 11.02 -6.42
C LEU A 72 -2.39 10.60 -6.85
N ARG A 73 -1.68 9.80 -6.03
CA ARG A 73 -0.36 9.27 -6.42
C ARG A 73 -0.45 8.22 -7.52
N ALA A 74 -1.46 7.35 -7.47
CA ALA A 74 -1.72 6.34 -8.50
C ALA A 74 -2.18 7.00 -9.82
N ASP A 75 -3.01 8.05 -9.73
CA ASP A 75 -3.45 8.84 -10.88
C ASP A 75 -2.29 9.59 -11.54
N ILE A 76 -1.38 10.17 -10.76
CA ILE A 76 -0.17 10.85 -11.29
C ILE A 76 0.78 9.86 -11.97
N GLU A 77 0.96 8.65 -11.43
CA GLU A 77 1.81 7.61 -12.02
C GLU A 77 1.25 7.14 -13.37
N SER A 78 -0.07 6.91 -13.45
CA SER A 78 -0.75 6.52 -14.70
C SER A 78 -0.79 7.65 -15.75
N ALA A 79 -0.88 8.91 -15.33
CA ALA A 79 -0.76 10.05 -16.23
C ALA A 79 0.66 10.18 -16.80
N GLY A 80 1.69 9.93 -15.97
CA GLY A 80 3.09 9.90 -16.38
C GLY A 80 3.39 8.81 -17.42
N GLU A 81 2.80 7.61 -17.26
CA GLU A 81 2.92 6.53 -18.24
C GLU A 81 2.24 6.85 -19.58
N GLN A 82 1.07 7.48 -19.56
CA GLN A 82 0.36 7.89 -20.79
C GLN A 82 1.13 8.98 -21.55
N ILE A 83 1.71 9.96 -20.84
CA ILE A 83 2.56 10.99 -21.44
C ILE A 83 3.82 10.36 -22.03
N ARG A 84 4.47 9.44 -21.30
CA ARG A 84 5.65 8.71 -21.81
C ARG A 84 5.30 7.92 -23.06
N LYS A 85 4.17 7.23 -23.08
CA LYS A 85 3.72 6.43 -24.23
C LYS A 85 3.42 7.29 -25.46
N ALA A 86 2.72 8.41 -25.29
CA ALA A 86 2.45 9.38 -26.35
C ALA A 86 3.73 10.05 -26.88
N ALA A 87 4.70 10.32 -26.00
CA ALA A 87 6.00 10.85 -26.39
C ALA A 87 6.83 9.84 -27.21
N SER A 88 6.79 8.56 -26.85
CA SER A 88 7.43 7.49 -27.63
C SER A 88 6.75 7.22 -28.98
N GLU A 89 5.42 7.32 -29.06
CA GLU A 89 4.68 7.18 -30.33
C GLU A 89 4.94 8.35 -31.30
N THR A 90 5.28 9.53 -30.79
CA THR A 90 5.63 10.70 -31.61
C THR A 90 7.11 10.71 -32.04
N THR A 91 7.98 10.01 -31.30
CA THR A 91 9.44 9.98 -31.58
C THR A 91 9.82 8.99 -32.70
N ASP A 92 8.94 8.06 -33.08
CA ASP A 92 9.24 7.00 -34.06
C ASP A 92 8.84 7.32 -35.52
N LYS A 93 8.64 8.61 -35.86
CA LYS A 93 8.57 9.04 -37.26
C LYS A 93 9.77 9.92 -37.60
N PRO A 94 10.87 9.35 -38.11
CA PRO A 94 11.96 10.14 -38.63
C PRO A 94 11.48 10.90 -39.86
N SER A 95 11.53 12.23 -39.73
CA SER A 95 11.51 13.20 -40.81
C SER A 95 12.55 12.84 -41.87
N ALA A 96 12.08 12.64 -43.10
CA ALA A 96 12.87 12.83 -44.30
C ALA A 96 11.92 13.20 -45.43
N ASP A 97 11.51 14.46 -45.49
CA ASP A 97 11.28 15.09 -46.80
C ASP A 97 11.52 16.60 -46.68
N GLU A 98 12.61 17.03 -47.29
CA GLU A 98 13.10 18.40 -47.38
C GLU A 98 12.69 18.95 -48.76
N PRO A 99 11.89 20.03 -48.87
CA PRO A 99 11.58 20.60 -50.16
C PRO A 99 12.51 21.78 -50.49
N ARG A 100 13.08 21.74 -51.70
CA ARG A 100 13.65 22.89 -52.42
C ARG A 100 12.60 23.49 -53.35
#